data_AF-A0A431I6S4-F1
#
_entry.id   AF-A0A431I6S4-F1
#
_cell.length_a   1.000
_cell.length_b   1.000
_cell.length_c   1.000
_cell.angle_alpha   90.00
_cell.angle_beta   90.00
_cell.angle_gamma   90.00
#
_symmetry.space_group_name_H-M   'P 1'
#
loop_
_entity.id
_entity.type
_entity.pdbx_description
1 polymer ?
#
loop_
_entity_poly.entity_id
_entity_poly.type
_entity_poly.pdbx_seq_one_letter_code
_entity_poly.pdbx_strand_id
1 'polypeptide(L)' 'MFMSKAKTPVTAAIRLLRQHKVGFSDHLYEYEERGGTAHSAHALGLPEHAVVKTLIMEDDRHDPLIVL' A
#
# COMPACT_ATOMS: atom_id res chain seq x y z
N MET A 1 0.49 -20.58 23.36
CA MET A 1 1.62 -19.81 22.79
C MET A 1 1.06 -18.46 22.36
N PHE A 2 1.30 -17.39 23.13
CA PHE A 2 0.85 -16.05 22.74
C PHE A 2 1.79 -15.55 21.64
N MET A 3 1.33 -15.60 20.38
CA MET A 3 2.02 -14.89 19.31
C MET A 3 1.86 -13.40 19.58
N SER A 4 2.98 -12.72 19.83
CA SER A 4 3.02 -11.26 19.86
C SER A 4 2.43 -10.73 18.55
N LYS A 5 1.42 -9.87 18.66
CA LYS A 5 0.78 -9.25 17.50
C LYS A 5 1.87 -8.52 16.73
N ALA A 6 2.14 -8.95 15.48
CA ALA A 6 3.16 -8.31 14.66
C ALA A 6 2.90 -6.80 14.61
N LYS A 7 3.90 -6.00 14.97
CA LYS A 7 3.75 -4.55 15.04
C LYS A 7 3.70 -4.02 13.61
N THR A 8 2.52 -3.62 13.15
CA THR A 8 2.39 -2.99 11.83
C THR A 8 3.09 -1.62 11.84
N PRO A 9 3.88 -1.31 10.78
CA PRO A 9 4.51 -0.02 10.65
C PRO A 9 3.43 1.08 10.56
N VAL A 10 3.66 2.19 11.25
CA VAL A 10 2.75 3.33 11.24
C VAL A 10 3.36 4.43 10.39
N THR A 11 2.69 4.74 9.28
CA THR A 11 3.07 5.84 8.39
C THR A 11 2.18 7.06 8.63
N ALA A 12 2.49 8.19 7.99
CA ALA A 12 1.64 9.37 8.01
C ALA A 12 0.22 9.07 7.48
N ALA A 13 0.09 8.22 6.45
CA ALA A 13 -1.20 7.80 5.90
C ALA A 13 -2.04 7.03 6.93
N ILE A 14 -1.45 6.06 7.64
CA ILE A 14 -2.14 5.30 8.70
C ILE A 14 -2.64 6.23 9.82
N ARG A 15 -1.85 7.24 10.21
CA ARG A 15 -2.27 8.24 11.20
C ARG A 15 -3.49 9.03 10.72
N LEU A 16 -3.50 9.47 9.46
CA LEU A 16 -4.60 10.21 8.86
C LEU A 16 -5.87 9.36 8.79
N LEU A 17 -5.78 8.11 8.30
CA LEU A 17 -6.93 7.18 8.24
C LEU A 17 -7.55 6.95 9.62
N ARG A 18 -6.72 6.73 10.64
CA ARG A 18 -7.18 6.57 12.04
C ARG A 18 -7.84 7.83 12.58
N GLN A 19 -7.25 9.00 12.34
CA GLN A 19 -7.81 10.29 12.76
C GLN A 19 -9.21 10.51 12.18
N HIS A 20 -9.41 10.15 10.91
CA HIS A 20 -10.70 10.26 10.23
C HIS A 20 -11.61 9.04 10.41
N LYS A 21 -11.20 8.04 11.22
CA LYS A 21 -11.96 6.80 11.47
C LYS A 21 -12.34 6.05 10.19
N VAL A 22 -11.48 6.09 9.17
CA VAL A 22 -11.66 5.32 7.93
C VAL A 22 -11.45 3.84 8.23
N GLY A 23 -12.35 2.97 7.75
CA GLY A 23 -12.19 1.53 7.88
C GLY A 23 -11.08 1.00 6.96
N PHE A 24 -10.11 0.29 7.53
CA PHE A 24 -9.05 -0.41 6.79
C PHE A 24 -8.53 -1.61 7.59
N SER A 25 -7.85 -2.53 6.91
CA SER A 25 -7.13 -3.65 7.51
C SER A 25 -5.67 -3.64 7.07
N ASP A 26 -4.78 -4.12 7.94
CA ASP A 26 -3.36 -4.25 7.62
C ASP A 26 -3.11 -5.54 6.81
N HIS A 27 -2.36 -5.44 5.71
CA HIS A 27 -1.96 -6.57 4.85
C HIS A 27 -0.44 -6.58 4.69
N LEU A 28 0.26 -7.25 5.61
CA LEU A 28 1.72 -7.41 5.55
C LEU A 28 2.10 -8.51 4.56
N TYR A 29 3.15 -8.26 3.77
CA TYR A 29 3.77 -9.22 2.88
C TYR A 29 5.28 -8.93 2.79
N GLU A 30 6.07 -9.92 2.40
CA GLU A 30 7.51 -9.75 2.22
C GLU A 30 7.81 -8.78 1.07
N TYR A 31 8.73 -7.83 1.28
CA TYR A 31 9.10 -6.90 0.23
C TYR A 31 9.97 -7.59 -0.83
N GLU A 32 9.69 -7.30 -2.10
CA GLU A 32 10.51 -7.74 -3.22
C GLU A 32 10.90 -6.54 -4.08
N GLU A 33 12.19 -6.43 -4.39
CA GLU A 33 12.70 -5.36 -5.24
C GLU A 33 12.10 -5.48 -6.64
N ARG A 34 11.46 -4.39 -7.13
CA ARG A 34 10.78 -4.33 -8.44
C ARG A 34 9.61 -5.31 -8.61
N GLY A 35 9.05 -5.85 -7.53
CA GLY A 35 7.92 -6.79 -7.60
C GLY A 35 6.61 -6.20 -8.15
N GLY A 36 6.42 -4.87 -8.03
CA GLY A 36 5.23 -4.19 -8.55
C GLY A 36 3.93 -4.67 -7.90
N THR A 37 2.82 -4.56 -8.63
CA THR A 37 1.49 -5.04 -8.22
C THR A 37 1.37 -6.56 -8.26
N ALA A 38 2.04 -7.22 -9.21
CA ALA A 38 2.01 -8.67 -9.36
C ALA A 38 2.50 -9.39 -8.10
N HIS A 39 3.60 -8.92 -7.51
CA HIS A 39 4.15 -9.49 -6.28
C HIS A 39 3.20 -9.39 -5.08
N SER A 40 2.70 -8.18 -4.79
CA SER A 40 1.80 -7.98 -3.64
C SER A 40 0.46 -8.68 -3.84
N ALA A 41 -0.06 -8.71 -5.08
CA ALA A 41 -1.25 -9.47 -5.43
C ALA A 41 -1.07 -10.98 -5.16
N HIS A 42 0.03 -11.56 -5.64
CA HIS A 42 0.36 -12.96 -5.40
C HIS A 42 0.56 -13.28 -3.91
N ALA A 43 1.35 -12.46 -3.19
CA ALA A 43 1.63 -12.65 -1.78
C ALA A 43 0.38 -12.58 -0.89
N LEU A 44 -0.63 -11.83 -1.31
CA LEU A 44 -1.89 -11.65 -0.59
C LEU A 44 -3.04 -12.52 -1.14
N GLY A 45 -2.83 -13.26 -2.22
CA GLY A 45 -3.87 -14.08 -2.87
C GLY A 45 -5.01 -13.26 -3.49
N LEU A 46 -4.71 -12.04 -3.97
CA LEU A 46 -5.68 -11.13 -4.56
C LEU A 46 -5.56 -11.10 -6.08
N PRO A 47 -6.64 -10.80 -6.82
CA PRO A 47 -6.53 -10.47 -8.24
C PRO A 47 -5.66 -9.22 -8.42
N GLU A 48 -4.70 -9.25 -9.35
CA GLU A 48 -3.76 -8.12 -9.54
C GLU A 48 -4.46 -6.80 -9.84
N HIS A 49 -5.55 -6.83 -10.62
CA HIS A 49 -6.34 -5.65 -10.95
C HIS A 49 -7.04 -4.99 -9.74
N ALA A 50 -7.14 -5.69 -8.61
CA ALA A 50 -7.67 -5.14 -7.36
C ALA A 50 -6.59 -4.45 -6.52
N VAL A 51 -5.32 -4.52 -6.95
CA VAL A 51 -4.17 -3.90 -6.30
C VAL A 51 -3.77 -2.64 -7.07
N VAL A 52 -3.70 -1.53 -6.35
CA VAL A 52 -3.41 -0.21 -6.91
C VAL A 52 -1.98 0.19 -6.55
N LYS A 53 -1.24 0.77 -7.51
CA LYS A 53 0.10 1.34 -7.28
C LYS A 53 0.06 2.82 -7.58
N THR A 54 0.32 3.63 -6.55
CA THR A 54 0.46 5.07 -6.73
C THR A 54 1.75 5.40 -7.48
N LEU A 55 1.62 6.09 -8.62
CA LEU A 55 2.73 6.69 -9.36
C LEU A 55 2.70 8.20 -9.14
N ILE A 56 3.88 8.76 -8.85
CA ILE A 56 4.10 10.21 -8.86
C ILE A 56 4.73 10.54 -10.20
N MET A 57 4.03 11.31 -11.01
CA MET A 57 4.41 11.65 -12.38
C MET A 57 4.41 13.17 -12.55
N GLU A 58 4.91 13.61 -13.70
CA GLU A 58 4.93 15.00 -14.13
C GLU A 58 4.51 15.04 -15.61
N ASP A 59 3.73 16.03 -16.01
CA ASP A 59 3.35 16.21 -17.42
C ASP A 59 4.33 17.13 -18.19
N ASP A 60 4.09 17.34 -19.48
CA ASP A 60 4.94 18.19 -20.34
C ASP A 60 4.94 19.67 -19.92
N ARG A 61 4.02 20.09 -19.05
CA ARG A 61 3.94 21.44 -18.49
C ARG A 61 4.65 21.56 -17.14
N HIS A 62 5.28 20.48 -16.68
CA HIS A 62 5.88 20.34 -15.36
C HIS A 62 4.87 20.36 -14.20
N ASP A 63 3.60 20.01 -14.47
CA ASP A 63 2.59 19.91 -13.43
C ASP A 63 2.65 18.51 -12.77
N PRO A 64 2.71 18.42 -11.42
CA PRO A 64 2.81 17.13 -10.72
C PRO A 64 1.48 16.38 -10.73
N LEU A 65 1.54 15.07 -10.97
CA LEU A 65 0.42 14.16 -11.07
C LEU A 65 0.53 13.00 -10.07
N ILE A 66 -0.61 12.59 -9.53
CA ILE A 66 -0.76 11.33 -8.80
C ILE A 66 -1.64 10.42 -9.64
N VAL A 67 -1.10 9.28 -10.06
CA VAL A 67 -1.81 8.27 -10.84
C VAL A 67 -2.02 7.03 -9.96
N LEU A 68 -3.21 6.46 -9.99
CA LEU A 68 -3.62 5.29 -9.23
C LEU A 68 -3.93 4.14 -10.19
#